data_AF-A0A1B2YVP9-F1
#
_entry.id   AF-A0A1B2YVP9-F1
#
_cell.length_a   1.000
_cell.length_b   1.000
_cell.length_c   1.000
_cell.angle_alpha   90.00
_cell.angle_beta   90.00
_cell.angle_gamma   90.00
#
_symmetry.space_group_name_H-M   'P 1'
#
loop_
_entity.id
_entity.type
_entity.pdbx_description
1 polymer ?
#
loop_
_entity_poly.entity_id
_entity_poly.type
_entity_poly.pdbx_seq_one_letter_code
_entity_poly.pdbx_strand_id
1 'polypeptide(L)'
;YIETIPPAGQEKLVGADASHAWFSIFIPGFGWVDFDPTNNQIPGDQHIVVGWGRDYYDVPPLKGVVYGSGKSKLKVEVDISRVL
;
A
#
# COMPACT_ATOMS: atom_id res chain seq x y z
N TYR A 1 0.52 -2.15 -1.09
CA TYR A 1 1.65 -1.49 -1.77
C TYR A 1 1.56 -1.71 -3.26
N ILE A 2 2.11 -0.82 -4.10
CA ILE A 2 2.07 -0.92 -5.58
C ILE A 2 3.48 -0.97 -6.13
N GLU A 3 3.80 -1.92 -7.01
CA GLU A 3 5.00 -1.89 -7.85
C GLU A 3 4.80 -0.83 -8.95
N THR A 4 5.52 0.28 -8.85
CA THR A 4 5.51 1.32 -9.88
C THR A 4 6.53 1.02 -10.97
N ILE A 5 6.10 1.13 -12.24
CA ILE A 5 6.99 1.02 -13.40
C ILE A 5 7.33 2.45 -13.86
N PRO A 6 8.60 2.89 -13.78
CA PRO A 6 8.97 4.21 -14.26
C PRO A 6 8.82 4.30 -15.79
N PRO A 7 8.57 5.50 -16.35
CA PRO A 7 8.61 5.72 -17.78
C PRO A 7 9.95 5.30 -18.39
N ALA A 8 9.95 4.92 -19.67
CA ALA A 8 11.16 4.47 -20.37
C ALA A 8 12.30 5.51 -20.27
N GLY A 9 13.48 5.07 -19.83
CA GLY A 9 14.66 5.91 -19.65
C GLY A 9 14.72 6.68 -18.32
N GLN A 10 13.77 6.49 -17.41
CA GLN A 10 13.79 7.08 -16.07
C GLN A 10 14.17 6.04 -15.02
N GLU A 11 14.98 6.45 -14.04
CA GLU A 11 15.24 5.63 -12.85
C GLU A 11 13.98 5.52 -11.99
N LYS A 12 13.76 4.34 -11.40
CA LYS A 12 12.68 4.11 -10.46
C LYS A 12 12.90 4.98 -9.22
N LEU A 13 11.92 5.81 -8.86
CA LEU A 13 12.01 6.66 -7.69
C LEU A 13 11.85 5.83 -6.41
N VAL A 14 12.82 5.94 -5.49
CA VAL A 14 12.75 5.33 -4.16
C VAL A 14 11.56 5.92 -3.41
N GLY A 15 10.63 5.06 -2.97
CA GLY A 15 9.39 5.46 -2.30
C GLY A 15 8.21 5.74 -3.23
N ALA A 16 8.34 5.57 -4.55
CA ALA A 16 7.18 5.53 -5.46
C ALA A 16 6.26 4.32 -5.16
N ASP A 17 6.83 3.24 -4.62
CA ASP A 17 6.10 2.07 -4.12
C ASP A 17 5.52 2.32 -2.71
N ALA A 18 5.02 3.53 -2.47
CA ALA A 18 4.51 3.95 -1.18
C ALA A 18 3.39 3.02 -0.68
N SER A 19 3.08 3.13 0.62
CA SER A 19 1.89 2.51 1.18
C SER A 19 0.67 3.00 0.41
N HIS A 20 -0.08 2.05 -0.17
CA HIS A 20 -1.33 2.31 -0.87
C HIS A 20 -2.44 1.52 -0.21
N ALA A 21 -3.65 2.07 -0.27
CA ALA A 21 -4.86 1.44 0.23
C ALA A 21 -5.96 1.53 -0.83
N TRP A 22 -6.76 0.48 -0.89
CA TRP A 22 -7.92 0.36 -1.76
C TRP A 22 -9.05 -0.31 -0.98
N PHE A 23 -10.22 -0.49 -1.59
CA PHE A 23 -11.35 -1.13 -0.92
C PHE A 23 -11.75 -2.43 -1.62
N SER A 24 -12.39 -3.32 -0.86
CA SER A 24 -12.96 -4.55 -1.38
C SER A 24 -14.45 -4.61 -1.04
N ILE A 25 -15.25 -5.19 -1.92
CA ILE A 25 -16.66 -5.50 -1.65
C ILE A 25 -16.87 -7.00 -1.67
N PHE A 26 -17.69 -7.50 -0.74
CA PHE A 26 -18.12 -8.89 -0.76
C PHE A 26 -19.39 -9.02 -1.61
N ILE A 27 -19.31 -9.84 -2.66
CA ILE A 27 -20.44 -10.15 -3.54
C ILE A 27 -20.90 -11.57 -3.22
N PRO A 28 -22.14 -11.78 -2.73
CA PRO A 28 -22.66 -13.12 -2.43
C PRO A 28 -22.52 -14.07 -3.63
N GLY A 29 -21.94 -15.25 -3.41
CA GLY A 29 -21.71 -16.26 -4.44
C GLY A 29 -20.46 -16.04 -5.31
N PHE A 30 -19.81 -14.88 -5.22
CA PHE A 30 -18.59 -14.56 -5.98
C PHE A 30 -17.36 -14.40 -5.06
N GLY A 31 -17.54 -13.80 -3.88
CA GLY A 31 -16.47 -13.55 -2.92
C GLY A 31 -16.09 -12.07 -2.85
N TRP A 32 -14.88 -11.80 -2.33
CA TRP A 32 -14.32 -10.46 -2.23
C TRP A 32 -13.76 -9.99 -3.58
N VAL A 33 -14.02 -8.73 -3.92
CA VAL A 33 -13.53 -8.09 -5.15
C VAL A 33 -12.89 -6.75 -4.82
N ASP A 34 -11.65 -6.55 -5.26
CA ASP A 34 -10.83 -5.36 -5.00
C ASP A 34 -11.05 -4.26 -6.04
N PHE A 35 -11.02 -3.00 -5.59
CA PHE A 35 -11.17 -1.81 -6.42
C PHE A 35 -10.25 -0.69 -5.95
N ASP A 36 -9.45 -0.15 -6.88
CA ASP A 36 -8.57 0.99 -6.65
C ASP A 36 -9.11 2.24 -7.39
N PRO A 37 -9.93 3.07 -6.72
CA PRO A 37 -10.52 4.25 -7.33
C PRO A 37 -9.50 5.37 -7.55
N THR A 38 -8.38 5.37 -6.82
CA THR A 38 -7.33 6.39 -6.98
C THR A 38 -6.66 6.28 -8.33
N ASN A 39 -6.42 5.05 -8.78
CA ASN A 39 -5.76 4.75 -10.06
C ASN A 39 -6.73 4.28 -11.15
N ASN A 40 -8.05 4.27 -10.87
CA ASN A 40 -9.09 3.81 -11.79
C ASN A 40 -8.80 2.39 -12.35
N GLN A 41 -8.44 1.46 -11.47
CA GLN A 41 -8.04 0.11 -11.85
C GLN A 41 -8.49 -0.95 -10.85
N ILE A 42 -8.39 -2.21 -11.26
CA ILE A 42 -8.49 -3.37 -10.36
C ILE A 42 -7.06 -3.71 -9.91
N PRO A 43 -6.81 -3.81 -8.58
CA PRO A 43 -5.54 -4.31 -8.07
C PRO A 43 -5.18 -5.67 -8.69
N GLY A 44 -3.96 -5.79 -9.19
CA GLY A 44 -3.43 -7.01 -9.79
C GLY A 44 -2.07 -7.40 -9.20
N ASP A 45 -1.26 -8.14 -9.95
CA ASP A 45 0.02 -8.73 -9.50
C ASP A 45 1.07 -7.73 -8.98
N GLN A 46 0.87 -6.44 -9.27
CA GLN A 46 1.71 -5.34 -8.77
C GLN A 46 1.32 -4.91 -7.35
N HIS A 47 0.24 -5.46 -6.78
CA HIS A 47 -0.29 -5.05 -5.48
C HIS A 47 0.00 -6.11 -4.43
N ILE A 48 0.80 -5.75 -3.44
CA ILE A 48 1.06 -6.62 -2.29
C ILE A 48 0.13 -6.21 -1.15
N VAL A 49 -0.72 -7.15 -0.72
CA VAL A 49 -1.62 -6.97 0.42
C VAL A 49 -0.87 -7.30 1.71
N VAL A 50 -0.86 -6.35 2.64
CA VAL A 50 -0.18 -6.51 3.95
C VAL A 50 -1.14 -6.52 5.13
N GLY A 51 -2.41 -6.17 4.92
CA GLY A 51 -3.43 -6.10 5.96
C GLY A 51 -4.80 -5.79 5.36
N TRP A 52 -5.84 -6.19 6.08
CA TRP A 52 -7.25 -5.99 5.72
C TRP A 52 -7.98 -5.47 6.96
N GLY A 53 -8.89 -4.52 6.77
CA GLY A 53 -9.62 -3.88 7.85
C GLY A 53 -10.95 -3.33 7.34
N ARG A 54 -11.90 -3.07 8.25
CA ARG A 54 -13.16 -2.43 7.89
C ARG A 54 -12.93 -0.96 7.53
N ASP A 55 -11.98 -0.33 8.22
CA ASP A 55 -11.57 1.04 8.00
C ASP A 55 -10.09 1.24 8.33
N TYR A 56 -9.58 2.46 8.16
CA TYR A 56 -8.17 2.78 8.36
C TYR A 56 -7.66 2.43 9.77
N TYR A 57 -8.51 2.44 10.81
CA TYR A 57 -8.05 2.21 12.18
C TYR A 57 -7.71 0.75 12.50
N ASP A 58 -8.15 -0.18 11.65
CA ASP A 58 -7.84 -1.60 11.79
C ASP A 58 -6.44 -1.93 11.28
N VAL A 59 -5.96 -1.19 10.28
CA VAL A 59 -4.69 -1.45 9.57
C VAL A 59 -3.81 -0.20 9.33
N PRO A 60 -3.68 0.73 10.29
CA PRO A 60 -2.81 1.88 10.09
C PRO A 60 -1.34 1.38 10.07
N PRO A 61 -0.46 1.94 9.21
CA PRO A 61 0.95 1.57 9.18
C PRO A 61 1.68 1.73 10.52
N LEU A 62 1.19 2.64 11.37
CA LEU A 62 1.68 2.86 12.73
C LEU A 62 0.50 3.14 13.68
N LYS A 63 0.40 2.40 14.79
CA LYS A 63 -0.62 2.59 15.85
C LYS A 63 0.03 2.52 17.23
N GLY A 64 -0.29 3.46 18.11
CA GLY A 64 0.15 3.43 19.51
C GLY A 64 0.50 4.81 20.06
N VAL A 65 1.07 4.82 21.26
CA VAL A 65 1.54 6.02 21.95
C VAL A 65 3.06 5.94 22.11
N VAL A 66 3.76 7.00 21.73
CA VAL A 66 5.21 7.12 21.93
C VAL A 66 5.47 8.04 23.12
N TYR A 67 6.14 7.53 24.16
CA TYR A 67 6.63 8.33 25.29
C TYR A 67 8.12 8.59 25.13
N GLY A 68 8.54 9.85 25.15
CA GLY A 68 9.96 10.21 25.08
C GLY A 68 10.16 11.72 25.22
N SER A 69 11.35 12.12 25.68
CA SER A 69 11.80 13.52 25.67
C SER A 69 12.79 13.74 24.52
N GLY A 70 12.73 14.90 23.86
CA GLY A 70 13.60 15.23 22.73
C GLY A 70 12.91 15.20 21.36
N LYS A 71 13.70 15.25 20.28
CA LYS A 71 13.20 15.28 18.89
C LYS A 71 13.00 13.86 18.36
N SER A 72 11.86 13.62 17.71
CA SER A 72 11.59 12.38 16.96
C SER A 72 11.62 12.63 15.45
N LYS A 73 12.12 11.67 14.69
CA LYS A 73 12.07 11.64 13.22
C LYS A 73 11.62 10.26 12.78
N LEU A 74 10.62 10.20 11.90
CA LEU A 74 10.19 8.98 11.23
C LEU A 74 10.62 9.06 9.77
N LYS A 75 11.32 8.03 9.29
CA LYS A 75 11.67 7.84 7.87
C LYS A 75 11.10 6.49 7.45
N VAL A 76 10.36 6.46 6.35
CA VAL A 76 9.79 5.24 5.76
C VAL A 76 10.19 5.19 4.29
N GLU A 77 10.74 4.07 3.86
CA GLU A 77 11.14 3.81 2.48
C GLU A 77 10.67 2.39 2.12
N VAL A 78 10.15 2.22 0.90
CA VAL A 78 9.65 0.94 0.39
C VAL A 78 10.16 0.79 -1.04
N ASP A 79 10.63 -0.42 -1.35
CA ASP A 79 11.03 -0.84 -2.69
C ASP A 79 10.52 -2.26 -2.94
N ILE A 80 9.81 -2.44 -4.05
CA ILE A 80 9.26 -3.72 -4.49
C ILE A 80 10.05 -4.22 -5.70
N SER A 81 10.48 -5.47 -5.64
CA SER A 81 11.10 -6.17 -6.75
C SER A 81 10.42 -7.52 -6.98
N ARG A 82 10.25 -7.89 -8.25
CA ARG A 82 9.83 -9.25 -8.61
C ARG A 82 11.00 -10.20 -8.40
N VAL A 83 10.70 -11.33 -7.77
CA VAL A 83 11.66 -12.44 -7.62
C VAL A 83 11.36 -13.44 -8.73
N LEU A 84 12.40 -13.80 -9.50
CA LEU A 84 12.35 -14.83 -10.55
C LEU A 84 12.51 -16.23 -9.96
#